data_AF-A0A7S1E7D7-F1
#
_entry.id   AF-A0A7S1E7D7-F1
#
_cell.length_a   1.000
_cell.length_b   1.000
_cell.length_c   1.000
_cell.angle_alpha   90.00
_cell.angle_beta   90.00
_cell.angle_gamma   90.00
#
_symmetry.space_group_name_H-M   'P 1'
#
loop_
_entity.id
_entity.type
_entity.pdbx_description
1 polymer ?
#
loop_
_entity_poly.entity_id
_entity_poly.type
_entity_poly.pdbx_seq_one_letter_code
_entity_poly.pdbx_strand_id
1 'polypeptide(L)'
;DGRGGLSGDPRIEQIYGKVANSILGNPIRLRRAFRKFDLDRRGEVSRSEFMQVLFNNNTPITREEAEVLSHEADEKRGGTVSYESFIHQLQHAVVPDSNNTSVNAGVRGR
;
A
#
# COMPACT_ATOMS: atom_id res chain seq x y z
N ASP A 1 -2.00 -20.03 15.78
CA ASP A 1 -1.72 -18.60 16.06
C ASP A 1 -0.99 -17.97 14.88
N GLY A 2 -1.71 -17.66 13.80
CA GLY A 2 -1.11 -17.18 12.55
C GLY A 2 -1.40 -15.70 12.37
N ARG A 3 -0.48 -14.82 12.77
CA ARG A 3 -0.53 -13.41 12.37
C ARG A 3 -0.23 -13.34 10.86
N GLY A 4 -1.26 -13.55 10.05
CA GLY A 4 -1.24 -13.34 8.60
C GLY A 4 -1.40 -11.85 8.30
N GLY A 5 -0.39 -11.05 8.64
CA GLY A 5 -0.40 -9.61 8.41
C GLY A 5 1.02 -9.10 8.26
N LEU A 6 1.33 -8.54 7.10
CA LEU A 6 2.44 -7.63 6.79
C LEU A 6 3.78 -7.96 7.48
N SER A 7 4.63 -8.72 6.78
CA SER A 7 6.04 -9.02 7.12
C SER A 7 6.34 -9.71 8.47
N GLY A 8 5.42 -9.76 9.43
CA GLY A 8 5.71 -10.22 10.80
C GLY A 8 6.70 -9.33 11.57
N ASP A 9 7.18 -8.24 10.95
CA ASP A 9 8.11 -7.29 11.57
C ASP A 9 7.30 -6.14 12.21
N PRO A 10 7.34 -5.99 13.54
CA PRO A 10 6.55 -4.98 14.24
C PRO A 10 6.92 -3.55 13.85
N ARG A 11 8.12 -3.33 13.29
CA ARG A 11 8.52 -2.01 12.79
C ARG A 11 7.73 -1.62 11.54
N ILE A 12 7.55 -2.57 10.62
CA ILE A 12 6.81 -2.35 9.37
C ILE A 12 5.35 -2.07 9.68
N GLU A 13 4.73 -2.85 10.59
CA GLU A 13 3.37 -2.61 11.06
C GLU A 13 3.17 -1.19 11.64
N GLN A 14 4.14 -0.71 12.44
CA GLN A 14 4.08 0.64 13.00
C GLN A 14 4.13 1.72 11.91
N ILE A 15 4.99 1.55 10.90
CA ILE A 15 5.11 2.50 9.79
C ILE A 15 3.80 2.51 8.97
N TYR A 16 3.23 1.33 8.67
CA TYR A 16 1.93 1.22 8.01
C TYR A 16 0.84 1.93 8.81
N GLY A 17 0.79 1.74 10.13
CA GLY A 17 -0.19 2.41 11.00
C GLY A 17 -0.05 3.94 10.97
N LYS A 18 1.18 4.49 10.98
CA LYS A 18 1.42 5.93 10.84
C LYS A 18 0.88 6.47 9.52
N VAL A 19 1.24 5.82 8.41
CA VAL A 19 0.80 6.23 7.07
C VAL A 19 -0.71 6.09 6.93
N ALA A 20 -1.27 4.98 7.39
CA ALA A 20 -2.70 4.71 7.31
C ALA A 20 -3.49 5.74 8.12
N ASN A 21 -3.08 6.11 9.33
CA ASN A 21 -3.78 7.14 10.10
C ASN A 21 -3.79 8.50 9.38
N SER A 22 -2.71 8.87 8.72
CA SER A 22 -2.63 10.13 7.95
C SER A 22 -3.38 10.09 6.63
N ILE A 23 -3.49 8.91 5.99
CA ILE A 23 -4.07 8.75 4.66
C ILE A 23 -5.54 8.30 4.67
N LEU A 24 -5.97 7.52 5.66
CA LEU A 24 -7.35 7.02 5.75
C LEU A 24 -8.39 8.11 6.00
N GLY A 25 -7.96 9.29 6.47
CA GLY A 25 -8.82 10.48 6.45
C GLY A 25 -9.22 10.88 5.02
N ASN A 26 -8.44 10.50 4.00
CA ASN A 26 -8.75 10.76 2.59
C ASN A 26 -8.04 9.78 1.60
N PRO A 27 -8.43 8.50 1.54
CA PRO A 27 -7.81 7.51 0.66
C PRO A 27 -7.97 7.85 -0.84
N ILE A 28 -8.97 8.67 -1.17
CA ILE A 28 -9.23 9.16 -2.53
C ILE A 28 -8.07 10.05 -3.01
N ARG A 29 -7.50 10.89 -2.14
CA ARG A 29 -6.37 11.77 -2.48
C ARG A 29 -5.13 10.97 -2.83
N LEU A 30 -4.82 9.95 -2.04
CA LEU A 30 -3.68 9.06 -2.29
C LEU A 30 -3.83 8.36 -3.65
N ARG A 31 -4.98 7.73 -3.89
CA ARG A 31 -5.26 7.04 -5.16
C ARG A 31 -5.21 7.98 -6.37
N ARG A 32 -5.60 9.25 -6.20
CA ARG A 32 -5.50 10.27 -7.25
C ARG A 32 -4.06 10.72 -7.48
N ALA A 33 -3.26 10.80 -6.42
CA ALA A 33 -1.83 11.09 -6.52
C ALA A 33 -1.13 9.98 -7.31
N PHE A 34 -1.32 8.71 -6.96
CA PHE A 34 -0.74 7.58 -7.71
C PHE A 34 -1.14 7.59 -9.19
N ARG A 35 -2.42 7.83 -9.50
CA ARG A 35 -2.88 7.94 -10.90
C ARG A 35 -2.28 9.10 -11.68
N LYS A 36 -1.70 10.11 -11.03
CA LYS A 36 -0.97 11.17 -11.74
C LYS A 36 0.43 10.72 -12.16
N PHE A 37 1.04 9.80 -11.41
CA PHE A 37 2.34 9.24 -11.72
C PHE A 37 2.23 8.03 -12.66
N ASP A 38 1.18 7.22 -12.52
CA ASP A 38 0.88 6.10 -13.42
C ASP A 38 0.29 6.59 -14.76
N LEU A 39 1.17 7.13 -15.63
CA LEU A 39 0.82 7.60 -16.97
C LEU A 39 0.22 6.49 -17.85
N ASP A 40 0.73 5.28 -17.69
CA ASP A 40 0.34 4.10 -18.45
C ASP A 40 -0.93 3.41 -17.91
N ARG A 41 -1.42 3.84 -16.74
CA ARG A 41 -2.58 3.27 -16.02
C ARG A 41 -2.44 1.75 -15.79
N ARG A 42 -1.24 1.30 -15.43
CA ARG A 42 -0.93 -0.11 -15.19
C ARG A 42 -1.30 -0.57 -13.78
N GLY A 43 -1.60 0.34 -12.85
CA GLY A 43 -1.86 -0.01 -11.45
C GLY A 43 -0.59 -0.16 -10.61
N GLU A 44 0.57 0.19 -11.16
CA GLU A 44 1.88 0.10 -10.52
C GLU A 44 2.69 1.38 -10.76
N VAL A 45 3.51 1.77 -9.78
CA VAL A 45 4.45 2.89 -9.88
C VAL A 45 5.84 2.45 -9.44
N SER A 46 6.90 3.15 -9.83
CA SER A 46 8.24 2.83 -9.36
C SER A 46 8.40 3.12 -7.85
N ARG A 47 9.35 2.47 -7.18
CA ARG A 47 9.65 2.74 -5.76
C ARG A 47 9.93 4.23 -5.49
N SER A 48 10.60 4.90 -6.43
CA SER A 48 10.91 6.33 -6.32
C SER A 48 9.64 7.20 -6.37
N GLU A 49 8.73 6.90 -7.29
CA GLU A 49 7.45 7.61 -7.40
C GLU A 49 6.54 7.32 -6.20
N PHE A 50 6.56 6.08 -5.71
CA PHE A 50 5.85 5.69 -4.50
C PHE A 50 6.28 6.54 -3.29
N MET A 51 7.58 6.66 -3.06
CA MET A 51 8.12 7.52 -2.01
C MET A 51 7.69 8.99 -2.21
N GLN A 52 7.80 9.52 -3.43
CA GLN A 52 7.37 10.90 -3.73
C GLN A 52 5.89 11.13 -3.40
N VAL A 53 5.02 10.16 -3.73
CA VAL A 53 3.59 10.24 -3.40
C VAL A 53 3.37 10.28 -1.89
N LEU A 54 4.07 9.44 -1.11
CA LEU A 54 3.95 9.46 0.35
C LEU A 54 4.35 10.82 0.93
N PHE A 55 5.52 11.35 0.53
CA PHE A 55 5.97 12.68 0.97
C PHE A 55 5.01 13.80 0.56
N ASN A 56 4.47 13.75 -0.66
CA ASN A 56 3.50 14.73 -1.16
C ASN A 56 2.14 14.68 -0.45
N ASN A 57 1.82 13.58 0.25
CA ASN A 57 0.59 13.45 1.04
C ASN A 57 0.81 13.79 2.52
N ASN A 58 1.91 14.47 2.87
CA ASN A 58 2.21 14.90 4.24
C ASN A 58 2.22 13.75 5.26
N THR A 59 2.64 12.56 4.86
CA THR A 59 2.76 11.42 5.78
C THR A 59 3.87 11.66 6.81
N PRO A 60 3.64 11.35 8.09
CA PRO A 60 4.61 11.55 9.17
C PRO A 60 5.62 10.40 9.23
N ILE A 61 6.31 10.14 8.12
CA ILE A 61 7.33 9.10 7.99
C ILE A 61 8.64 9.67 7.47
N THR A 62 9.76 9.06 7.83
CA THR A 62 11.09 9.44 7.32
C THR A 62 11.40 8.83 5.96
N ARG A 63 12.52 9.26 5.35
CA ARG A 63 13.05 8.63 4.13
C ARG A 63 13.35 7.16 4.34
N GLU A 64 13.96 6.78 5.46
CA GLU A 64 14.27 5.38 5.74
C GLU A 64 12.97 4.56 5.87
N GLU A 65 11.97 5.06 6.58
CA GLU A 65 10.68 4.39 6.73
C GLU A 65 9.95 4.23 5.39
N ALA A 66 9.99 5.24 4.52
CA ALA A 66 9.42 5.19 3.18
C ALA A 66 10.16 4.18 2.28
N GLU A 67 11.48 4.06 2.44
CA GLU A 67 12.29 3.07 1.71
C GLU A 67 11.93 1.65 2.14
N VAL A 68 11.82 1.40 3.45
CA VAL A 68 11.35 0.14 4.01
C VAL A 68 9.96 -0.20 3.47
N LEU A 69 9.01 0.72 3.52
CA LEU A 69 7.68 0.51 2.93
C LEU A 69 7.71 0.21 1.44
N SER A 70 8.55 0.91 0.69
CA SER A 70 8.66 0.69 -0.77
C SER A 70 9.21 -0.69 -1.10
N HIS A 71 10.08 -1.23 -0.24
CA HIS A 71 10.64 -2.57 -0.40
C HIS A 71 9.60 -3.64 -0.04
N GLU A 72 8.84 -3.42 1.03
CA GLU A 72 7.76 -4.31 1.44
C GLU A 72 6.59 -4.32 0.47
N ALA A 73 6.26 -3.17 -0.10
CA ALA A 73 5.20 -3.05 -1.09
C ALA A 73 5.62 -3.55 -2.49
N ASP A 74 6.93 -3.77 -2.72
CA ASP A 74 7.46 -4.42 -3.93
C ASP A 74 7.49 -5.95 -3.75
N GLU A 75 6.30 -6.56 -3.68
CA GLU A 75 6.12 -8.01 -3.54
C GLU A 75 6.81 -8.80 -4.67
N LYS A 76 6.89 -8.20 -5.86
CA LYS A 76 7.48 -8.82 -7.06
C LYS A 76 8.99 -8.67 -7.12
N ARG A 77 9.59 -7.89 -6.21
CA ARG A 77 11.00 -7.47 -6.26
C ARG A 77 11.41 -6.92 -7.63
N GLY A 78 10.45 -6.30 -8.33
CA GLY A 78 10.59 -5.83 -9.70
C GLY A 78 11.02 -4.37 -9.80
N GLY A 79 11.09 -3.65 -8.67
CA GLY A 79 11.32 -2.20 -8.67
C GLY A 79 10.03 -1.38 -8.82
N THR A 80 8.88 -2.04 -8.92
CA THR A 80 7.56 -1.41 -9.01
C THR A 80 6.69 -1.84 -7.83
N VAL A 81 5.81 -0.93 -7.41
CA VAL A 81 4.91 -1.08 -6.28
C VAL A 81 3.48 -0.96 -6.80
N SER A 82 2.64 -1.95 -6.48
CA SER A 82 1.21 -1.86 -6.77
C SER A 82 0.51 -0.99 -5.73
N TYR A 83 0.13 0.22 -6.14
CA TYR A 83 -0.55 1.14 -5.23
C TYR A 83 -1.96 0.66 -4.86
N GLU A 84 -2.60 -0.20 -5.67
CA GLU A 84 -3.90 -0.78 -5.33
C GLU A 84 -3.80 -1.77 -4.18
N SER A 85 -2.80 -2.68 -4.23
CA SER A 85 -2.49 -3.59 -3.12
C SER A 85 -2.14 -2.80 -1.86
N PHE A 86 -1.28 -1.78 -1.99
CA PHE A 86 -0.88 -0.94 -0.86
C PHE A 86 -2.04 -0.21 -0.20
N ILE A 87 -2.95 0.41 -0.97
CA ILE A 87 -4.14 1.08 -0.42
C ILE A 87 -5.04 0.08 0.29
N HIS A 88 -5.21 -1.12 -0.26
CA HIS A 88 -5.98 -2.19 0.37
C HIS A 88 -5.35 -2.62 1.71
N GLN A 89 -4.02 -2.77 1.74
CA GLN A 89 -3.28 -3.06 2.97
C GLN A 89 -3.42 -1.95 4.01
N LEU A 90 -3.35 -0.67 3.60
CA LEU A 90 -3.58 0.47 4.50
C LEU A 90 -4.98 0.47 5.12
N GLN A 91 -6.00 0.08 4.34
CA GLN A 91 -7.37 -0.07 4.85
C GLN A 91 -7.44 -1.20 5.88
N HIS A 92 -6.86 -2.36 5.57
CA HIS A 92 -6.81 -3.49 6.49
C HIS A 92 -5.92 -3.26 7.74
N ALA A 93 -4.90 -2.40 7.65
CA ALA A 93 -4.00 -2.12 8.77
C ALA A 93 -4.68 -1.36 9.93
N VAL A 94 -5.81 -0.67 9.67
CA VAL A 94 -6.49 0.16 10.67
C VAL A 94 -7.83 -0.43 11.14
N VAL A 95 -8.37 -1.42 10.42
CA VAL A 95 -9.46 -2.24 10.92
C VAL A 95 -8.94 -3.63 11.29
N PRO A 96 -8.89 -3.99 12.58
CA PRO A 96 -8.66 -5.38 12.96
C PRO A 96 -9.80 -6.22 12.41
N ASP A 97 -9.49 -6.97 11.34
CA ASP A 97 -10.18 -8.11 10.75
C ASP A 97 -11.69 -8.23 10.96
N SER A 98 -12.46 -8.08 9.87
CA SER A 98 -13.81 -8.66 9.78
C SER A 98 -14.31 -8.92 8.36
N ASN A 99 -13.58 -8.61 7.28
CA ASN A 99 -14.14 -8.86 5.95
C ASN A 99 -13.11 -9.05 4.85
N ASN A 100 -12.47 -10.22 4.81
CA ASN A 100 -12.00 -10.78 3.55
C ASN A 100 -13.23 -11.11 2.69
N THR A 101 -13.76 -10.07 2.04
CA THR A 101 -14.72 -10.22 0.96
C THR A 101 -13.99 -10.92 -0.19
N SER A 102 -14.13 -12.24 -0.22
CA SER A 102 -14.09 -13.06 -1.43
C SER A 102 -15.00 -12.42 -2.48
N VAL A 103 -14.47 -11.47 -3.24
CA VAL A 103 -15.04 -11.07 -4.53
C VAL A 103 -14.12 -11.58 -5.64
N ASN A 104 -14.30 -12.87 -5.91
CA ASN A 104 -14.64 -13.36 -7.25
C ASN A 104 -13.65 -13.01 -8.40
N ALA A 105 -12.65 -13.88 -8.60
CA ALA A 105 -12.14 -14.14 -9.94
C ALA A 105 -12.99 -15.26 -10.57
N GLY A 106 -13.99 -14.87 -11.36
CA GLY A 106 -14.90 -15.79 -12.04
C GLY A 106 -14.26 -16.56 -13.20
N VAL A 107 -14.91 -17.68 -13.53
CA VAL A 107 -15.05 -18.28 -14.87
C VAL A 107 -13.77 -18.49 -15.70
N ARG A 108 -13.27 -19.73 -15.67
CA ARG A 108 -12.77 -20.47 -16.86
C ARG A 108 -13.16 -21.93 -16.61
N GLY A 109 -14.27 -22.45 -17.15
CA GLY A 109 -14.38 -22.80 -18.55
C GLY A 109 -13.89 -24.23 -18.77
N ARG A 110 -14.76 -25.21 -18.53
CA ARG A 110 -15.05 -26.39 -19.38
C ARG A 110 -16.08 -27.28 -18.71
#